data_AF-A0A951W4V8-F1
#
_entry.id   AF-A0A951W4V8-F1
#
_cell.length_a   1.000
_cell.length_b   1.000
_cell.length_c   1.000
_cell.angle_alpha   90.00
_cell.angle_beta   90.00
_cell.angle_gamma   90.00
#
_symmetry.space_group_name_H-M   'P 1'
#
loop_
_entity.id
_entity.type
_entity.pdbx_description
1 polymer ?
#
loop_
_entity_poly.entity_id
_entity_poly.type
_entity_poly.pdbx_seq_one_letter_code
_entity_poly.pdbx_strand_id
1 'polypeptide(L)'
;MNGPIHFCTGYLAGRALGHREHRFEPLFVAVAAYSPDFDSYLGKFSPFFAHGIWTHTLVGVTAMSFTLAALAFAAVSLFRPVERMGFLKLWGLAMLGGMTHLGLDAFTFYYSEGDATHHMYFWPVWNFPWHINTMFPGTTFTVRVWVEVVYSVAVALTILWQWVWRKQNPFRAFDPRGWFAPNRTR
;
A
#
# COMPACT_ATOMS: atom_id res chain seq x y z
N MET A 1 -8.00 -5.27 4.27
CA MET A 1 -9.12 -4.70 3.46
C MET A 1 -9.17 -5.48 2.14
N ASN A 2 -9.85 -5.04 1.07
CA ASN A 2 -9.62 -5.66 -0.25
C ASN A 2 -8.43 -4.99 -0.96
N GLY A 3 -7.73 -5.75 -1.80
CA GLY A 3 -6.55 -5.28 -2.54
C GLY A 3 -6.72 -3.95 -3.30
N PRO A 4 -7.86 -3.72 -4.01
CA PRO A 4 -8.11 -2.43 -4.66
C PRO A 4 -8.07 -1.24 -3.70
N ILE A 5 -8.58 -1.38 -2.48
CA ILE A 5 -8.53 -0.31 -1.48
C ILE A 5 -7.11 -0.05 -1.00
N HIS A 6 -6.30 -1.09 -0.77
CA HIS A 6 -4.88 -0.91 -0.45
C HIS A 6 -4.14 -0.12 -1.54
N PHE A 7 -4.34 -0.48 -2.81
CA PHE A 7 -3.76 0.23 -3.94
C PHE A 7 -4.23 1.70 -4.00
N CYS A 8 -5.54 1.93 -3.93
CA CYS A 8 -6.10 3.29 -4.00
C CYS A 8 -5.67 4.17 -2.82
N THR A 9 -5.57 3.62 -1.61
CA THR A 9 -5.06 4.34 -0.45
C THR A 9 -3.59 4.68 -0.61
N GLY A 10 -2.75 3.74 -1.07
CA GLY A 10 -1.35 4.02 -1.38
C GLY A 10 -1.20 5.12 -2.45
N TYR A 11 -2.02 5.08 -3.50
CA TYR A 11 -2.08 6.13 -4.51
C TYR A 11 -2.41 7.49 -3.88
N LEU A 12 -3.47 7.58 -3.06
CA LEU A 12 -3.84 8.82 -2.38
C LEU A 12 -2.78 9.30 -1.39
N ALA A 13 -2.09 8.39 -0.69
CA ALA A 13 -0.98 8.74 0.19
C ALA A 13 0.18 9.37 -0.59
N GLY A 14 0.56 8.80 -1.73
CA GLY A 14 1.56 9.41 -2.62
C GLY A 14 1.11 10.77 -3.17
N ARG A 15 -0.18 10.95 -3.44
CA ARG A 15 -0.75 12.25 -3.85
C ARG A 15 -0.74 13.27 -2.72
N ALA A 16 -0.97 12.85 -1.47
CA ALA A 16 -0.96 13.70 -0.29
C ALA A 16 0.42 14.30 0.01
N LEU A 17 1.50 13.66 -0.43
CA LEU A 17 2.86 14.21 -0.41
C LEU A 17 3.09 15.37 -1.42
N GLY A 18 2.06 15.77 -2.19
CA GLY A 18 2.12 16.85 -3.16
C GLY A 18 2.55 16.42 -4.56
N HIS A 19 2.83 15.13 -4.79
CA HIS A 19 3.19 14.61 -6.11
C HIS A 19 2.00 14.62 -7.06
N ARG A 20 2.19 15.04 -8.32
CA ARG A 20 1.15 15.04 -9.38
C ARG A 20 0.72 13.62 -9.79
N GLU A 21 -0.49 13.45 -10.32
CA GLU A 21 -1.09 12.14 -10.64
C GLU A 21 -0.35 11.34 -11.71
N HIS A 22 0.37 12.02 -12.61
CA HIS A 22 1.14 11.42 -13.70
C HIS A 22 2.60 11.11 -13.31
N ARG A 23 2.97 11.36 -12.06
CA ARG A 23 4.31 11.12 -11.54
C ARG A 23 4.48 9.65 -11.18
N PHE A 24 5.73 9.20 -11.12
CA PHE A 24 6.04 7.85 -10.68
C PHE A 24 5.66 7.61 -9.21
N GLU A 25 5.88 8.61 -8.35
CA GLU A 25 5.77 8.44 -6.89
C GLU A 25 4.39 7.92 -6.45
N PRO A 26 3.24 8.48 -6.88
CA PRO A 26 1.93 7.94 -6.48
C PRO A 26 1.69 6.50 -6.93
N LEU A 27 2.10 6.12 -8.15
CA LEU A 27 1.99 4.73 -8.60
C LEU A 27 2.89 3.82 -7.76
N PHE A 28 4.10 4.26 -7.47
CA PHE A 28 5.07 3.48 -6.72
C PHE A 28 4.60 3.21 -5.28
N VAL A 29 4.05 4.22 -4.61
CA VAL A 29 3.42 4.06 -3.28
C VAL A 29 2.20 3.13 -3.36
N ALA A 30 1.37 3.23 -4.41
CA ALA A 30 0.22 2.35 -4.61
C ALA A 30 0.62 0.88 -4.80
N VAL A 31 1.65 0.62 -5.61
CA VAL A 31 2.21 -0.72 -5.81
C VAL A 31 2.80 -1.25 -4.51
N ALA A 32 3.55 -0.43 -3.77
CA ALA A 32 4.08 -0.81 -2.47
C ALA A 32 2.98 -1.13 -1.45
N ALA A 33 1.89 -0.36 -1.45
CA ALA A 33 0.73 -0.61 -0.59
C ALA A 33 -0.03 -1.89 -0.98
N TYR A 34 0.02 -2.33 -2.24
CA TYR A 34 -0.58 -3.59 -2.66
C TYR A 34 0.36 -4.80 -2.47
N SER A 35 1.68 -4.56 -2.43
CA SER A 35 2.68 -5.63 -2.49
C SER A 35 2.56 -6.70 -1.40
N PRO A 36 2.21 -6.40 -0.13
CA PRO A 36 2.07 -7.43 0.90
C PRO A 36 1.08 -8.53 0.53
N ASP A 37 -0.06 -8.18 -0.09
CA ASP A 37 -1.09 -9.13 -0.58
C ASP A 37 -0.61 -10.06 -1.69
N PHE A 38 0.55 -9.80 -2.30
CA PHE A 38 1.10 -10.66 -3.33
C PHE A 38 1.51 -12.04 -2.78
N ASP A 39 1.70 -12.14 -1.46
CA ASP A 39 1.86 -13.40 -0.75
C ASP A 39 0.74 -14.40 -1.00
N SER A 40 -0.51 -13.97 -1.20
CA SER A 40 -1.65 -14.85 -1.49
C SER A 40 -1.47 -15.59 -2.82
N TYR A 41 -0.71 -15.01 -3.75
CA TYR A 41 -0.32 -15.69 -4.98
C TYR A 41 0.92 -16.57 -4.78
N LEU A 42 1.91 -16.10 -4.03
CA LEU A 42 3.14 -16.84 -3.74
C LEU A 42 2.91 -18.07 -2.84
N GLY A 43 1.95 -17.98 -1.91
CA GLY A 43 1.54 -19.02 -0.97
C GLY A 43 1.00 -20.26 -1.67
N LYS A 44 0.50 -20.12 -2.90
CA LYS A 44 0.11 -21.24 -3.77
C LYS A 44 1.31 -22.11 -4.19
N PHE A 45 2.52 -21.54 -4.15
CA PHE A 45 3.76 -22.23 -4.54
C PHE A 45 4.58 -22.69 -3.32
N SER A 46 4.45 -22.01 -2.17
CA SER A 46 5.15 -22.40 -0.94
C SER A 46 4.43 -21.91 0.32
N PRO A 47 4.28 -22.76 1.36
CA PRO A 47 3.68 -22.36 2.64
C PRO A 47 4.51 -21.30 3.39
N PHE A 48 5.76 -21.07 2.99
CA PHE A 48 6.58 -19.98 3.52
C PHE A 48 5.95 -18.60 3.27
N PHE A 49 5.21 -18.45 2.17
CA PHE A 49 4.47 -17.23 1.83
C PHE A 49 2.99 -17.32 2.23
N ALA A 50 2.68 -18.03 3.32
CA ALA A 50 1.34 -17.98 3.89
C ALA A 50 0.96 -16.51 4.11
N HIS A 51 -0.23 -16.16 3.60
CA HIS A 51 -0.73 -14.80 3.63
C HIS A 51 -0.75 -14.26 5.06
N GLY A 52 -0.53 -12.96 5.25
CA GLY A 52 -0.72 -12.32 6.55
C GLY A 52 0.35 -12.62 7.62
N ILE A 53 1.33 -13.49 7.35
CA ILE A 53 2.42 -13.81 8.28
C ILE A 53 3.59 -12.84 8.07
N TRP A 54 4.54 -13.18 7.20
CA TRP A 54 5.81 -12.47 7.09
C TRP A 54 5.67 -11.10 6.44
N THR A 55 4.99 -11.04 5.30
CA THR A 55 4.73 -9.85 4.47
C THR A 55 3.94 -8.76 5.18
N HIS A 56 3.19 -9.13 6.23
CA HIS A 56 2.37 -8.24 7.04
C HIS A 56 3.01 -7.94 8.40
N THR A 57 4.32 -8.16 8.55
CA THR A 57 5.10 -7.68 9.71
C THR A 57 5.82 -6.38 9.39
N LEU A 58 6.23 -5.62 10.41
CA LEU A 58 7.10 -4.45 10.23
C LEU A 58 8.42 -4.83 9.55
N VAL A 59 9.00 -5.98 9.91
CA VAL A 59 10.23 -6.50 9.31
C VAL A 59 10.00 -6.87 7.85
N GLY A 60 8.92 -7.57 7.55
CA GLY A 60 8.55 -7.98 6.19
C GLY A 60 8.26 -6.79 5.30
N VAL A 61 7.45 -5.83 5.76
CA VAL A 61 7.22 -4.56 5.03
C VAL A 61 8.53 -3.82 4.79
N THR A 62 9.45 -3.79 5.76
CA THR A 62 10.77 -3.17 5.59
C THR A 62 11.59 -3.87 4.52
N ALA A 63 11.66 -5.21 4.56
CA ALA A 63 12.39 -6.00 3.58
C ALA A 63 11.79 -5.88 2.17
N MET A 64 10.46 -5.98 2.05
CA MET A 64 9.75 -5.80 0.78
C MET A 64 9.93 -4.40 0.23
N SER A 65 9.87 -3.37 1.07
CA SER A 65 10.11 -1.98 0.67
C SER A 65 11.54 -1.78 0.17
N PHE A 66 12.52 -2.40 0.83
CA PHE A 66 13.91 -2.39 0.38
C PHE A 66 14.07 -3.08 -0.98
N THR A 67 13.52 -4.28 -1.15
CA THR A 67 13.55 -5.01 -2.42
C THR A 67 12.88 -4.21 -3.54
N LEU A 68 11.69 -3.68 -3.30
CA LEU A 68 10.95 -2.87 -4.27
C LEU A 68 11.73 -1.59 -4.64
N ALA A 69 12.33 -0.93 -3.66
CA ALA A 69 13.19 0.23 -3.90
C ALA A 69 14.45 -0.13 -4.70
N ALA A 70 15.07 -1.29 -4.44
CA ALA A 70 16.24 -1.76 -5.17
C ALA A 70 15.90 -2.07 -6.63
N LEU A 71 14.80 -2.79 -6.88
CA LEU A 71 14.30 -3.08 -8.21
C LEU A 71 13.94 -1.81 -8.98
N ALA A 72 13.22 -0.89 -8.34
CA ALA A 72 12.89 0.40 -8.95
C ALA A 72 14.14 1.24 -9.21
N PHE A 73 15.08 1.29 -8.28
CA PHE A 73 16.32 2.04 -8.45
C PHE A 73 17.15 1.49 -9.62
N ALA A 74 17.28 0.16 -9.72
CA ALA A 74 17.95 -0.50 -10.83
C ALA A 74 17.23 -0.23 -12.16
N ALA A 75 15.91 -0.44 -12.22
CA ALA A 75 15.11 -0.20 -13.43
C ALA A 75 15.20 1.25 -13.89
N VAL A 76 14.98 2.21 -12.99
CA VAL A 76 15.06 3.65 -13.28
C VAL A 76 16.47 4.06 -13.72
N SER A 77 17.52 3.45 -13.17
CA SER A 77 18.91 3.70 -13.59
C SER A 77 19.18 3.30 -15.05
N LEU A 78 18.45 2.30 -15.59
CA LEU A 78 18.56 1.90 -17.00
C LEU A 78 17.96 2.95 -17.95
N PHE A 79 16.92 3.66 -17.53
CA PHE A 79 16.20 4.63 -18.37
C PHE A 79 16.77 6.05 -18.34
N ARG A 80 17.78 6.32 -17.49
CA ARG A 80 18.44 7.65 -17.35
C ARG A 80 17.45 8.82 -17.32
N PRO A 81 16.50 8.84 -16.37
CA PRO A 81 15.50 9.90 -16.30
C PRO A 81 16.14 11.28 -16.09
N VAL A 82 15.42 12.32 -16.52
CA VAL A 82 15.80 13.72 -16.31
C VAL A 82 15.91 14.02 -14.81
N GLU A 83 14.94 13.57 -14.02
CA GLU A 83 14.97 13.64 -12.55
C GLU A 83 15.28 12.25 -11.98
N ARG A 84 16.47 12.08 -11.41
CA ARG A 84 16.85 10.84 -10.73
C ARG A 84 16.26 10.81 -9.31
N MET A 85 15.59 9.73 -8.98
CA MET A 85 15.20 9.46 -7.60
C MET A 85 16.31 8.69 -6.90
N GLY A 86 16.78 9.22 -5.77
CA GLY A 86 17.71 8.50 -4.91
C GLY A 86 17.05 7.28 -4.27
N PHE A 87 17.87 6.26 -3.98
CA PHE A 87 17.42 5.03 -3.33
C PHE A 87 16.65 5.28 -2.02
N LEU A 88 17.13 6.19 -1.16
CA LEU A 88 16.46 6.52 0.10
C LEU A 88 15.06 7.10 -0.09
N LYS A 89 14.84 7.89 -1.15
CA LYS A 89 13.52 8.41 -1.48
C LYS A 89 12.60 7.27 -1.91
N LEU A 90 13.08 6.37 -2.77
CA LEU A 90 12.33 5.19 -3.19
C LEU A 90 11.98 4.31 -1.98
N TRP A 91 12.96 3.99 -1.14
CA TRP A 91 12.72 3.21 0.06
C TRP A 91 11.69 3.87 0.99
N GLY A 92 11.80 5.18 1.25
CA GLY A 92 10.82 5.91 2.05
C GLY A 92 9.40 5.90 1.47
N LEU A 93 9.26 6.03 0.15
CA LEU A 93 7.95 5.93 -0.53
C LEU A 93 7.37 4.51 -0.46
N ALA A 94 8.21 3.48 -0.63
CA ALA A 94 7.79 2.09 -0.50
C ALA A 94 7.35 1.79 0.94
N MET A 95 8.11 2.27 1.93
CA MET A 95 7.75 2.18 3.35
C MET A 95 6.42 2.86 3.63
N LEU A 96 6.17 4.05 3.08
CA LEU A 96 4.86 4.71 3.21
C LEU A 96 3.74 3.82 2.69
N GLY A 97 3.89 3.24 1.50
CA GLY A 97 2.90 2.32 0.93
C GLY A 97 2.66 1.11 1.82
N GLY A 98 3.72 0.41 2.22
CA GLY A 98 3.61 -0.75 3.10
C GLY A 98 3.02 -0.41 4.48
N MET A 99 3.31 0.76 5.05
CA MET A 99 2.70 1.18 6.31
C MET A 99 1.22 1.53 6.16
N THR A 100 0.80 2.11 5.02
CA THR A 100 -0.65 2.27 4.76
C THR A 100 -1.36 0.93 4.63
N HIS A 101 -0.68 -0.10 4.11
CA HIS A 101 -1.23 -1.45 4.05
C HIS A 101 -1.52 -1.99 5.46
N LEU A 102 -0.50 -2.04 6.33
CA LEU A 102 -0.68 -2.48 7.73
C LEU A 102 -1.72 -1.61 8.47
N GLY A 103 -1.73 -0.30 8.20
CA GLY A 103 -2.72 0.60 8.80
C GLY A 103 -4.16 0.21 8.45
N LEU A 104 -4.42 -0.20 7.20
CA LEU A 104 -5.74 -0.64 6.75
C LEU A 104 -6.12 -2.01 7.29
N ASP A 105 -5.15 -2.92 7.41
CA ASP A 105 -5.39 -4.26 7.92
C ASP A 105 -5.76 -4.31 9.39
N ALA A 106 -5.34 -3.30 10.15
CA ALA A 106 -5.73 -3.14 11.54
C ALA A 106 -7.26 -2.99 11.68
N PHE A 107 -7.98 -2.59 10.62
CA PHE A 107 -9.43 -2.46 10.59
C PHE A 107 -10.17 -3.70 10.08
N THR A 108 -9.44 -4.78 9.74
CA THR A 108 -10.05 -6.06 9.39
C THR A 108 -10.56 -6.80 10.63
N PHE A 109 -11.37 -7.83 10.41
CA PHE A 109 -12.00 -8.60 11.50
C PHE A 109 -11.30 -9.93 11.71
N TYR A 110 -11.03 -10.27 12.96
CA TYR A 110 -10.51 -11.56 13.37
C TYR A 110 -11.66 -12.53 13.62
N TYR A 111 -11.74 -13.61 12.84
CA TYR A 111 -12.83 -14.61 12.95
C TYR A 111 -12.51 -15.81 13.84
N SER A 112 -11.30 -16.37 13.77
CA SER A 112 -10.90 -17.54 14.55
C SER A 112 -9.38 -17.75 14.54
N GLU A 113 -8.86 -18.57 15.46
CA GLU A 113 -7.44 -18.97 15.53
C GLU A 113 -6.90 -19.65 14.25
N GLY A 114 -7.77 -20.20 13.40
CA GLY A 114 -7.37 -20.76 12.09
C GLY A 114 -7.20 -19.72 10.98
N ASP A 115 -7.74 -18.51 11.18
CA ASP A 115 -7.66 -17.35 10.28
C ASP A 115 -6.81 -16.23 10.92
N ALA A 116 -6.20 -16.54 12.08
CA ALA A 116 -5.61 -15.64 13.06
C ALA A 116 -4.14 -15.32 12.90
N THR A 117 -3.45 -16.07 12.05
CA THR A 117 -2.02 -15.86 11.78
C THR A 117 -1.80 -14.65 10.87
N HIS A 118 -2.85 -13.92 10.53
CA HIS A 118 -2.82 -12.76 9.66
C HIS A 118 -2.59 -11.48 10.49
N HIS A 119 -1.75 -10.57 10.00
CA HIS A 119 -1.49 -9.24 10.58
C HIS A 119 -0.76 -9.24 11.94
N MET A 120 0.23 -10.11 12.10
CA MET A 120 1.10 -10.11 13.30
C MET A 120 2.25 -9.10 13.17
N TYR A 121 1.97 -7.81 13.32
CA TYR A 121 2.91 -6.72 12.97
C TYR A 121 4.31 -6.83 13.61
N PHE A 122 4.40 -7.40 14.81
CA PHE A 122 5.63 -7.50 15.60
C PHE A 122 6.17 -8.93 15.71
N TRP A 123 5.64 -9.88 14.95
CA TRP A 123 6.16 -11.25 14.92
C TRP A 123 7.62 -11.26 14.41
N PRO A 124 8.52 -12.09 14.97
CA PRO A 124 8.29 -13.13 16.00
C PRO A 124 8.40 -12.64 17.45
N VAL A 125 8.63 -11.35 17.69
CA VAL A 125 8.83 -10.80 19.03
C VAL A 125 7.51 -10.77 19.82
N TRP A 126 6.41 -10.47 19.15
CA TRP A 126 5.09 -10.40 19.77
C TRP A 126 3.99 -10.94 18.85
N ASN A 127 3.33 -12.00 19.30
CA ASN A 127 2.32 -12.76 18.55
C ASN A 127 0.90 -12.21 18.78
N PHE A 128 0.72 -10.89 18.71
CA PHE A 128 -0.59 -10.27 18.81
C PHE A 128 -1.19 -10.04 17.42
N PRO A 129 -2.41 -10.53 17.14
CA PRO A 129 -3.06 -10.34 15.84
C PRO A 129 -3.74 -8.96 15.78
N TRP A 130 -3.27 -8.07 14.91
CA TRP A 130 -3.75 -6.68 14.84
C TRP A 130 -5.01 -6.56 14.00
N HIS A 131 -6.17 -6.68 14.66
CA HIS A 131 -7.49 -6.51 14.07
C HIS A 131 -8.36 -5.61 14.94
N ILE A 132 -9.45 -5.09 14.37
CA ILE A 132 -10.26 -4.09 15.08
C ILE A 132 -10.88 -4.67 16.36
N ASN A 133 -11.31 -5.93 16.33
CA ASN A 133 -11.95 -6.60 17.46
C ASN A 133 -10.97 -7.16 18.49
N THR A 134 -9.68 -7.27 18.17
CA THR A 134 -8.64 -7.64 19.13
C THR A 134 -8.09 -6.41 19.84
N MET A 135 -7.96 -5.28 19.14
CA MET A 135 -7.59 -3.98 19.71
C MET A 135 -8.73 -3.33 20.51
N PHE A 136 -9.98 -3.49 20.05
CA PHE A 136 -11.18 -2.94 20.69
C PHE A 136 -12.19 -4.06 20.98
N PRO A 137 -12.04 -4.75 22.14
CA PRO A 137 -12.95 -5.82 22.54
C PRO A 137 -14.41 -5.34 22.55
N GLY A 138 -15.31 -6.12 21.94
CA GLY A 138 -16.72 -5.76 21.77
C GLY A 138 -17.09 -5.19 20.40
N THR A 139 -16.09 -4.90 19.55
CA THR A 139 -16.35 -4.55 18.15
C THR A 139 -16.97 -5.74 17.41
N THR A 140 -18.11 -5.52 16.76
CA THR A 140 -18.81 -6.56 15.99
C THR A 140 -18.38 -6.59 14.53
N PHE A 141 -18.67 -7.70 13.86
CA PHE A 141 -18.41 -7.81 12.42
C PHE A 141 -19.14 -6.72 11.61
N THR A 142 -20.36 -6.36 12.03
CA THR A 142 -21.13 -5.27 11.41
C THR A 142 -20.41 -3.93 11.48
N VAL A 143 -19.75 -3.61 12.60
CA VAL A 143 -18.96 -2.38 12.73
C VAL A 143 -17.80 -2.40 11.73
N ARG A 144 -17.09 -3.52 11.59
CA ARG A 144 -16.04 -3.66 10.57
C ARG A 144 -16.59 -3.38 9.17
N VAL A 145 -17.73 -3.96 8.80
CA VAL A 145 -18.34 -3.74 7.47
C VAL A 145 -18.63 -2.25 7.24
N TRP A 146 -19.19 -1.56 8.23
CA TRP A 146 -19.42 -0.12 8.12
C TRP A 146 -18.12 0.68 7.95
N VAL A 147 -17.07 0.35 8.71
CA VAL A 147 -15.75 0.98 8.56
C VAL A 147 -15.21 0.78 7.14
N GLU A 148 -15.26 -0.45 6.61
CA GLU A 148 -14.78 -0.74 5.25
C GLU A 148 -15.56 0.06 4.21
N VAL A 149 -16.90 0.07 4.31
CA VAL A 149 -17.77 0.73 3.34
C VAL A 149 -17.55 2.24 3.38
N VAL A 150 -17.59 2.86 4.55
CA VAL A 150 -17.40 4.31 4.71
C VAL A 150 -16.03 4.72 4.19
N TYR A 151 -14.98 3.98 4.55
CA TYR A 151 -13.63 4.25 4.08
C TYR A 151 -13.49 4.08 2.56
N SER A 152 -14.00 2.98 2.01
CA SER A 152 -13.95 2.70 0.57
C SER A 152 -14.67 3.75 -0.26
N VAL A 153 -15.85 4.17 0.19
CA VAL A 153 -16.63 5.23 -0.44
C VAL A 153 -15.85 6.56 -0.37
N ALA A 154 -15.27 6.90 0.78
CA ALA A 154 -14.47 8.12 0.91
C ALA A 154 -13.26 8.14 -0.04
N VAL A 155 -12.53 7.02 -0.17
CA VAL A 155 -11.41 6.87 -1.11
C VAL A 155 -11.90 7.04 -2.55
N ALA A 156 -12.98 6.35 -2.93
CA ALA A 156 -13.54 6.42 -4.28
C ALA A 156 -14.01 7.84 -4.63
N LEU A 157 -14.74 8.50 -3.72
CA LEU A 157 -15.20 9.88 -3.90
C LEU A 157 -14.03 10.86 -4.02
N THR A 158 -12.96 10.66 -3.25
CA THR A 158 -11.76 11.50 -3.33
C THR A 158 -11.08 11.37 -4.69
N ILE A 159 -10.93 10.15 -5.21
CA ILE A 159 -10.37 9.92 -6.54
C ILE A 159 -11.27 10.52 -7.63
N LEU A 160 -12.60 10.31 -7.53
CA LEU A 160 -13.56 10.84 -8.49
C LEU A 160 -13.57 12.38 -8.49
N TRP A 161 -13.50 13.00 -7.31
CA TRP A 161 -13.39 14.45 -7.17
C TRP A 161 -12.10 14.98 -7.80
N GLN A 162 -10.94 14.35 -7.52
CA GLN A 162 -9.69 14.73 -8.18
C GLN A 162 -9.79 14.60 -9.70
N TRP A 163 -10.39 13.53 -10.20
CA TRP A 163 -10.52 13.30 -11.63
C TRP A 163 -11.43 14.33 -12.29
N VAL A 164 -12.69 14.44 -11.85
CA VAL A 164 -13.69 15.19 -12.61
C VAL A 164 -13.66 16.69 -12.28
N TRP A 165 -13.41 17.07 -11.02
CA TRP A 165 -13.39 18.48 -10.58
C TRP A 165 -12.00 19.09 -10.70
N ARG A 166 -10.94 18.35 -10.36
CA ARG A 166 -9.55 18.85 -10.46
C ARG A 166 -8.88 18.51 -11.79
N LYS A 167 -9.55 17.77 -12.68
CA LYS A 167 -9.02 17.30 -13.98
C LYS A 167 -7.74 16.47 -13.85
N GLN A 168 -7.56 15.81 -12.69
CA GLN A 168 -6.40 14.97 -12.37
C GLN A 168 -6.77 13.50 -12.61
N ASN A 169 -6.66 13.04 -13.86
CA ASN A 169 -6.99 11.67 -14.22
C ASN A 169 -6.02 10.67 -13.56
N PRO A 170 -6.48 9.78 -12.66
CA PRO A 170 -5.62 8.82 -11.95
C PRO A 170 -4.97 7.81 -12.89
N PHE A 171 -5.56 7.52 -14.04
CA PHE A 171 -4.98 6.59 -15.02
C PHE A 171 -3.68 7.11 -15.65
N ARG A 172 -3.39 8.41 -15.54
CA ARG A 172 -2.11 8.97 -15.99
C ARG A 172 -0.93 8.45 -15.17
N ALA A 173 -1.17 7.90 -13.99
CA ALA A 173 -0.15 7.24 -13.19
C ALA A 173 0.47 6.04 -13.93
N PHE A 174 -0.27 5.40 -14.86
CA PHE A 174 0.20 4.27 -15.65
C PHE A 174 0.89 4.66 -16.96
N ASP A 175 0.95 5.96 -17.29
CA ASP A 175 1.65 6.44 -18.50
C ASP A 175 3.10 6.81 -18.16
N PRO A 176 4.09 6.01 -18.56
CA PRO A 176 5.49 6.23 -18.18
C PRO A 176 6.09 7.52 -18.75
N ARG A 177 5.45 8.13 -19.76
CA ARG A 177 5.94 9.38 -20.37
C ARG A 177 5.95 10.56 -19.39
N GLY A 178 5.11 10.52 -18.35
CA GLY A 178 4.99 11.59 -17.34
C GLY A 178 5.84 11.38 -16.08
N TRP A 179 6.34 10.16 -15.85
CA TRP A 179 6.90 9.72 -14.57
C TRP A 179 8.07 10.56 -14.07
N PHE A 180 8.92 11.00 -15.00
CA PHE A 180 10.16 11.73 -14.72
C PHE A 180 10.24 13.07 -15.45
N ALA A 181 9.10 13.61 -15.89
CA ALA A 181 9.05 14.93 -16.51
C ALA A 181 9.58 16.00 -15.54
N PRO A 182 10.13 17.14 -15.97
CA PRO A 182 10.43 18.22 -15.05
C PRO A 182 9.16 18.66 -14.33
N ASN A 183 9.24 18.97 -13.02
CA ASN A 183 8.16 19.66 -12.33
C ASN A 183 7.92 21.03 -12.98
N ARG A 184 7.02 21.07 -13.97
CA ARG A 184 6.56 22.34 -14.56
C ARG A 184 5.66 22.99 -13.52
N THR A 185 6.20 23.98 -12.83
CA THR A 185 5.41 24.94 -12.06
C THR A 185 4.39 25.57 -13.02
N ARG A 186 3.12 25.28 -12.78
CA ARG A 186 1.97 26.03 -13.28
C ARG A 186 1.07 26.31 -12.09
#